data_AF-A0A327Z7Q2-F1
#
_entry.id   AF-A0A327Z7Q2-F1
#
_cell.length_a   1.000
_cell.length_b   1.000
_cell.length_c   1.000
_cell.angle_alpha   90.00
_cell.angle_beta   90.00
_cell.angle_gamma   90.00
#
_symmetry.space_group_name_H-M   'P 1'
#
loop_
_entity.id
_entity.type
_entity.pdbx_description
1 polymer ?
#
loop_
_entity_poly.entity_id
_entity_poly.type
_entity_poly.pdbx_seq_one_letter_code
_entity_poly.pdbx_strand_id
1 'polypeptide(L)'
;MKVYRDDYGIPHLQAGSVLELAYLQGRVTASDRGQQVLVERLRSEGRLASVMGADEVEWDVFARRARLDDTARRCYAALSSETRGFFDAYADGVRSTGIEWQPWSSLGVFQVQHILFGTFPNKMWRAHVERTLGPSAVEWFAIEGPNGSGSNAWALPFHVAGDPHRLLELPGVYQQIRLACPEFDVAGLTFPGVPGVQHFGHAGSVAWAITNAMADYQDLYIEELRATEAGVEARGAAGWEPVLTLQETVFVRDADPIVVDIIETARGPVISSPDSPVLSLRTPARVGSDLGFDALLPLMRATTADEVADALAGWVEPVNSVLIADDTGRVVQLAAGRVPVRDDRNRWVPVPAWDPAFAWRPGWAPMTRTEVASAVNANDRRTDSEAHGIDFAPPARAARIRTLLDAGVPSALIHMDTSMAADSEEAGRHEAWRSSVARALWELPSLKPLFEEPGYDPLFTPWIDPRGRIGHSLDGVLLGLGLDPSDLVDPAVVGGAETWGSRHLLYPITLSGLDIEFPRVELSGSRDCVLNTSSVTGVSDLCVRGPVARYIWDLNDRQRSRWVVPFGAHGDPESPHFLDQLPLWASGSLVPLTTDWDSLVLDRSVLDRFVLDRSVLEES
;
A
#
# COMPACT_ATOMS: atom_id res chain seq x y z
N MET A 1 25.18 -10.40 -17.58
CA MET A 1 23.96 -9.58 -17.49
C MET A 1 23.34 -9.40 -18.87
N LYS A 2 22.03 -9.61 -19.00
CA LYS A 2 21.24 -9.39 -20.22
C LYS A 2 19.87 -8.85 -19.81
N VAL A 3 19.40 -7.83 -20.52
CA VAL A 3 18.04 -7.28 -20.38
C VAL A 3 17.27 -7.68 -21.63
N TYR A 4 16.13 -8.31 -21.44
CA TYR A 4 15.17 -8.55 -22.51
C TYR A 4 13.86 -7.83 -22.20
N ARG A 5 13.08 -7.53 -23.23
CA ARG A 5 11.73 -6.97 -23.11
C ARG A 5 10.74 -7.76 -23.96
N ASP A 6 9.50 -7.80 -23.49
CA ASP A 6 8.37 -8.28 -24.27
C ASP A 6 7.69 -7.13 -25.03
N ASP A 7 6.57 -7.44 -25.70
CA ASP A 7 5.80 -6.49 -26.51
C ASP A 7 5.21 -5.31 -25.72
N TYR A 8 5.16 -5.40 -24.38
CA TYR A 8 4.66 -4.34 -23.48
C TYR A 8 5.80 -3.65 -22.73
N GLY A 9 7.05 -3.84 -23.17
CA GLY A 9 8.23 -3.24 -22.56
C GLY A 9 8.58 -3.81 -21.19
N ILE A 10 7.95 -4.91 -20.76
CA ILE A 10 8.17 -5.51 -19.44
C ILE A 10 9.58 -6.09 -19.38
N PRO A 11 10.40 -5.75 -18.37
CA PRO A 11 11.77 -6.24 -18.27
C PRO A 11 11.87 -7.70 -17.81
N HIS A 12 12.62 -8.50 -18.56
CA HIS A 12 13.07 -9.85 -18.23
C HIS A 12 14.59 -9.87 -18.08
N LEU A 13 15.07 -10.03 -16.86
CA LEU A 13 16.47 -9.86 -16.49
C LEU A 13 17.16 -11.20 -16.30
N GLN A 14 18.35 -11.34 -16.87
CA GLN A 14 19.19 -12.53 -16.73
C GLN A 14 20.62 -12.17 -16.32
N ALA A 15 21.14 -12.79 -15.28
CA ALA A 15 22.52 -12.57 -14.83
C ALA A 15 23.19 -13.86 -14.31
N GLY A 16 24.52 -13.82 -14.14
CA GLY A 16 25.30 -14.98 -13.72
C GLY A 16 25.27 -15.25 -12.21
N SER A 17 24.82 -14.28 -11.42
CA SER A 17 24.67 -14.38 -9.96
C SER A 17 23.53 -13.50 -9.47
N VAL A 18 23.09 -13.73 -8.24
CA VAL A 18 22.08 -12.90 -7.56
C VAL A 18 22.51 -11.43 -7.44
N LEU A 19 23.78 -11.15 -7.16
CA LEU A 19 24.27 -9.78 -7.02
C LEU A 19 24.30 -9.05 -8.38
N GLU A 20 24.76 -9.71 -9.44
CA GLU A 20 24.66 -9.13 -10.79
C GLU A 20 23.20 -8.90 -11.21
N LEU A 21 22.29 -9.78 -10.81
CA LEU A 21 20.87 -9.64 -11.10
C LEU A 21 20.25 -8.46 -10.34
N ALA A 22 20.60 -8.28 -9.07
CA ALA A 22 20.15 -7.16 -8.25
C ALA A 22 20.63 -5.82 -8.82
N TYR A 23 21.91 -5.75 -9.20
CA TYR A 23 22.47 -4.61 -9.92
C TYR A 23 21.71 -4.31 -11.20
N LEU A 24 21.45 -5.35 -12.01
CA LEU A 24 20.70 -5.18 -13.25
C LEU A 24 19.27 -4.70 -13.00
N GLN A 25 18.61 -5.20 -11.95
CA GLN A 25 17.28 -4.76 -11.53
C GLN A 25 17.27 -3.28 -11.16
N GLY A 26 18.20 -2.84 -10.31
CA GLY A 26 18.30 -1.43 -9.91
C GLY A 26 18.49 -0.51 -11.11
N ARG A 27 19.36 -0.89 -12.04
CA ARG A 27 19.63 -0.11 -13.26
C ARG A 27 18.41 -0.03 -14.18
N VAL A 28 17.71 -1.14 -14.39
CA VAL A 28 16.51 -1.18 -15.25
C VAL A 28 15.35 -0.42 -14.61
N THR A 29 15.10 -0.60 -13.31
CA THR A 29 14.08 0.16 -12.59
C THR A 29 14.37 1.67 -12.67
N ALA A 30 15.62 2.09 -12.47
CA ALA A 30 16.00 3.50 -12.59
C ALA A 30 15.89 4.05 -14.02
N SER A 31 16.12 3.21 -15.04
CA SER A 31 15.91 3.59 -16.44
C SER A 31 14.44 3.75 -16.78
N ASP A 32 13.59 2.81 -16.33
CA ASP A 32 12.17 2.76 -16.71
C ASP A 32 11.31 3.69 -15.85
N ARG A 33 11.70 3.89 -14.58
CA ARG A 33 10.91 4.56 -13.53
C ARG A 33 11.73 5.62 -12.78
N GLY A 34 12.70 6.25 -13.45
CA GLY A 34 13.68 7.17 -12.83
C GLY A 34 13.08 8.30 -12.00
N GLN A 35 12.11 9.04 -12.52
CA GLN A 35 11.43 10.11 -11.78
C GLN A 35 10.69 9.57 -10.55
N GLN A 36 10.00 8.43 -10.71
CA GLN A 36 9.26 7.79 -9.63
C GLN A 36 10.20 7.38 -8.48
N VAL A 37 11.30 6.67 -8.78
CA VAL A 37 12.23 6.25 -7.72
C VAL A 37 12.93 7.44 -7.05
N LEU A 38 13.23 8.51 -7.79
CA LEU A 38 13.79 9.74 -7.21
C LEU A 38 12.80 10.40 -6.23
N VAL A 39 11.54 10.57 -6.64
CA VAL A 39 10.48 11.14 -5.78
C VAL A 39 10.31 10.29 -4.53
N GLU A 40 10.19 8.98 -4.67
CA GLU A 40 10.00 8.07 -3.53
C GLU A 40 11.18 8.08 -2.56
N ARG A 41 12.42 8.21 -3.06
CA ARG A 41 13.61 8.40 -2.23
C ARG A 41 13.53 9.71 -1.44
N LEU A 42 13.19 10.81 -2.11
CA LEU A 42 13.06 12.14 -1.48
C LEU A 42 11.92 12.16 -0.46
N ARG A 43 10.81 11.48 -0.72
CA ARG A 43 9.71 11.26 0.24
C ARG A 43 10.19 10.54 1.48
N SER A 44 10.99 9.48 1.33
CA SER A 44 11.56 8.76 2.47
C SER A 44 12.52 9.62 3.28
N GLU A 45 13.31 10.44 2.61
CA GLU A 45 14.29 11.32 3.24
C GLU A 45 13.67 12.59 3.83
N GLY A 46 12.39 12.88 3.57
CA GLY A 46 11.76 14.16 3.92
C GLY A 46 12.48 15.34 3.27
N ARG A 47 12.67 15.27 1.95
CA ARG A 47 13.37 16.27 1.13
C ARG A 47 12.62 16.65 -0.15
N LEU A 48 11.41 16.13 -0.39
CA LEU A 48 10.71 16.35 -1.64
C LEU A 48 10.35 17.83 -1.83
N ALA A 49 10.01 18.56 -0.77
CA ALA A 49 9.69 19.99 -0.80
C ALA A 49 10.84 20.84 -1.34
N SER A 50 12.09 20.40 -1.14
CA SER A 50 13.27 21.10 -1.68
C SER A 50 13.36 21.07 -3.20
N VAL A 51 12.68 20.09 -3.81
CA VAL A 51 12.64 19.89 -5.27
C VAL A 51 11.29 20.30 -5.84
N MET A 52 10.18 20.07 -5.13
CA MET A 52 8.81 20.21 -5.65
C MET A 52 8.05 21.44 -5.11
N GLY A 53 8.52 22.05 -4.01
CA GLY A 53 7.92 23.25 -3.43
C GLY A 53 6.98 22.99 -2.25
N ALA A 54 6.15 23.99 -1.96
CA ALA A 54 5.37 24.08 -0.72
C ALA A 54 4.36 22.94 -0.51
N ASP A 55 3.80 22.38 -1.58
CA ASP A 55 2.76 21.34 -1.51
C ASP A 55 3.27 20.05 -0.86
N GLU A 56 4.59 19.84 -0.81
CA GLU A 56 5.21 18.64 -0.24
C GLU A 56 5.72 18.83 1.20
N VAL A 57 5.58 20.04 1.75
CA VAL A 57 6.09 20.38 3.09
C VAL A 57 5.46 19.51 4.17
N GLU A 58 4.15 19.28 4.10
CA GLU A 58 3.44 18.48 5.10
C GLU A 58 3.97 17.04 5.17
N TRP A 59 4.22 16.45 3.99
CA TRP A 59 4.82 15.12 3.90
C TRP A 59 6.25 15.11 4.44
N ASP A 60 7.10 16.06 4.03
CA ASP A 60 8.49 16.11 4.47
C ASP A 60 8.60 16.28 5.99
N VAL A 61 7.80 17.18 6.59
CA VAL A 61 7.72 17.38 8.04
C VAL A 61 7.31 16.09 8.74
N PHE A 62 6.28 15.39 8.24
CA PHE A 62 5.87 14.10 8.79
C PHE A 62 6.98 13.05 8.66
N ALA A 63 7.63 12.90 7.50
CA ALA A 63 8.70 11.93 7.29
C ALA A 63 9.88 12.15 8.25
N ARG A 64 10.23 13.42 8.52
CA ARG A 64 11.23 13.81 9.52
C ARG A 64 10.80 13.45 10.94
N ARG A 65 9.59 13.85 11.34
CA ARG A 65 9.04 13.56 12.66
C ARG A 65 8.88 12.07 12.93
N ALA A 66 8.36 11.32 11.96
CA ALA A 66 8.21 9.87 11.99
C ALA A 66 9.54 9.11 11.85
N ARG A 67 10.66 9.81 11.60
CA ARG A 67 12.01 9.26 11.52
C ARG A 67 12.15 8.16 10.46
N LEU A 68 11.53 8.32 9.28
CA LEU A 68 11.51 7.29 8.25
C LEU A 68 12.92 6.93 7.74
N ASP A 69 13.74 7.94 7.41
CA ASP A 69 15.13 7.74 6.97
C ASP A 69 16.00 7.08 8.04
N ASP A 70 15.92 7.54 9.30
CA ASP A 70 16.66 6.94 10.41
C ASP A 70 16.20 5.50 10.68
N THR A 71 14.90 5.18 10.55
CA THR A 71 14.42 3.80 10.62
C THR A 71 14.99 2.96 9.49
N ALA A 72 15.01 3.47 8.25
CA ALA A 72 15.59 2.76 7.10
C ALA A 72 17.07 2.44 7.31
N ARG A 73 17.84 3.41 7.84
CA ARG A 73 19.26 3.24 8.18
C ARG A 73 19.50 2.16 9.22
N ARG A 74 18.69 2.15 10.29
CA ARG A 74 18.77 1.15 11.36
C ARG A 74 18.42 -0.23 10.84
N CYS A 75 17.32 -0.36 10.08
CA CYS A 75 16.93 -1.62 9.46
C CYS A 75 18.01 -2.14 8.51
N TYR A 76 18.58 -1.29 7.67
CA TYR A 76 19.67 -1.67 6.76
C TYR A 76 20.92 -2.15 7.52
N ALA A 77 21.28 -1.46 8.60
CA ALA A 77 22.41 -1.85 9.44
C ALA A 77 22.19 -3.19 10.18
N ALA A 78 20.93 -3.59 10.37
CA ALA A 78 20.54 -4.85 11.00
C ALA A 78 20.43 -6.03 10.02
N LEU A 79 20.35 -5.78 8.70
CA LEU A 79 20.28 -6.85 7.70
C LEU A 79 21.45 -7.83 7.82
N SER A 80 21.18 -9.11 7.54
CA SER A 80 22.22 -10.10 7.33
C SER A 80 23.22 -9.66 6.25
N SER A 81 24.44 -10.16 6.29
CA SER A 81 25.49 -9.79 5.33
C SER A 81 25.11 -10.11 3.89
N GLU A 82 24.38 -11.21 3.68
CA GLU A 82 23.94 -11.64 2.35
C GLU A 82 22.88 -10.69 1.79
N THR A 83 21.82 -10.43 2.56
CA THR A 83 20.77 -9.48 2.16
C THR A 83 21.35 -8.08 1.98
N ARG A 84 22.25 -7.64 2.84
CA ARG A 84 22.92 -6.34 2.67
C ARG A 84 23.65 -6.25 1.33
N GLY A 85 24.43 -7.27 0.96
CA GLY A 85 25.10 -7.31 -0.34
C GLY A 85 24.12 -7.26 -1.52
N PHE A 86 22.96 -7.91 -1.39
CA PHE A 86 21.89 -7.85 -2.40
C PHE A 86 21.31 -6.44 -2.55
N PHE A 87 21.07 -5.73 -1.45
CA PHE A 87 20.60 -4.34 -1.47
C PHE A 87 21.68 -3.36 -1.97
N ASP A 88 22.94 -3.57 -1.60
CA ASP A 88 24.07 -2.77 -2.09
C ASP A 88 24.21 -2.89 -3.60
N ALA A 89 24.11 -4.10 -4.14
CA ALA A 89 24.16 -4.33 -5.58
C ALA A 89 23.00 -3.62 -6.31
N TYR A 90 21.77 -3.68 -5.78
CA TYR A 90 20.65 -2.92 -6.33
C TYR A 90 20.90 -1.42 -6.31
N ALA A 91 21.40 -0.89 -5.19
CA ALA A 91 21.76 0.52 -5.04
C ALA A 91 22.84 0.94 -6.05
N ASP A 92 23.85 0.11 -6.28
CA ASP A 92 24.87 0.32 -7.32
C ASP A 92 24.23 0.38 -8.71
N GLY A 93 23.25 -0.48 -8.96
CA GLY A 93 22.44 -0.49 -10.18
C GLY A 93 21.75 0.84 -10.42
N VAL A 94 21.04 1.36 -9.41
CA VAL A 94 20.36 2.67 -9.49
C VAL A 94 21.39 3.79 -9.68
N ARG A 95 22.45 3.84 -8.87
CA ARG A 95 23.49 4.88 -8.98
C ARG A 95 24.19 4.90 -10.34
N SER A 96 24.28 3.73 -10.99
CA SER A 96 24.87 3.62 -12.31
C SER A 96 24.08 4.33 -13.40
N THR A 97 22.87 4.86 -13.14
CA THR A 97 22.12 5.72 -14.07
C THR A 97 22.26 7.22 -13.78
N GLY A 98 23.01 7.59 -12.73
CA GLY A 98 23.17 8.98 -12.28
C GLY A 98 22.17 9.41 -11.20
N ILE A 99 21.21 8.57 -10.83
CA ILE A 99 20.30 8.83 -9.71
C ILE A 99 21.05 8.64 -8.38
N GLU A 100 21.06 9.66 -7.53
CA GLU A 100 21.58 9.53 -6.17
C GLU A 100 20.73 8.51 -5.38
N TRP A 101 21.39 7.54 -4.77
CA TRP A 101 20.75 6.47 -4.01
C TRP A 101 21.63 6.06 -2.83
N GLN A 102 21.06 5.99 -1.64
CA GLN A 102 21.75 5.53 -0.43
C GLN A 102 21.61 4.01 -0.29
N PRO A 103 22.52 3.33 0.43
CA PRO A 103 22.40 1.88 0.65
C PRO A 103 21.07 1.45 1.30
N TRP A 104 20.47 2.33 2.12
CA TRP A 104 19.20 2.07 2.79
C TRP A 104 17.97 2.63 2.05
N SER A 105 18.12 3.33 0.93
CA SER A 105 17.02 4.02 0.24
C SER A 105 15.86 3.09 -0.10
N SER A 106 16.12 1.83 -0.48
CA SER A 106 15.08 0.84 -0.76
C SER A 106 14.20 0.51 0.45
N LEU A 107 14.76 0.48 1.67
CA LEU A 107 14.00 0.28 2.91
C LEU A 107 13.16 1.53 3.22
N GLY A 108 13.68 2.71 2.89
CA GLY A 108 12.99 3.97 2.98
C GLY A 108 11.77 4.04 2.05
N VAL A 109 11.97 3.77 0.76
CA VAL A 109 10.89 3.69 -0.25
C VAL A 109 9.81 2.71 0.18
N PHE A 110 10.20 1.53 0.67
CA PHE A 110 9.22 0.57 1.16
C PHE A 110 8.40 1.11 2.35
N GLN A 111 9.00 1.87 3.27
CA GLN A 111 8.25 2.51 4.35
C GLN A 111 7.28 3.59 3.83
N VAL A 112 7.68 4.42 2.87
CA VAL A 112 6.81 5.44 2.26
C VAL A 112 5.52 4.81 1.73
N GLN A 113 5.66 3.67 1.05
CA GLN A 113 4.56 2.91 0.47
C GLN A 113 3.60 2.27 1.49
N HIS A 114 3.98 2.21 2.77
CA HIS A 114 3.24 1.44 3.78
C HIS A 114 2.91 2.21 5.07
N ILE A 115 3.61 3.30 5.39
CA ILE A 115 3.47 3.97 6.68
C ILE A 115 2.04 4.49 6.92
N LEU A 116 1.46 5.17 5.92
CA LEU A 116 0.08 5.66 5.95
C LEU A 116 -0.94 4.64 5.41
N PHE A 117 -0.46 3.50 4.91
CA PHE A 117 -1.30 2.36 4.54
C PHE A 117 -1.74 1.54 5.76
N GLY A 118 -1.03 1.69 6.89
CA GLY A 118 -1.36 1.06 8.16
C GLY A 118 -2.56 1.69 8.88
N THR A 119 -2.90 1.15 10.04
CA THR A 119 -4.18 1.43 10.73
C THR A 119 -4.16 2.67 11.61
N PHE A 120 -3.00 3.24 11.92
CA PHE A 120 -2.90 4.30 12.93
C PHE A 120 -3.75 5.55 12.62
N PRO A 121 -3.91 6.04 11.37
CA PRO A 121 -4.74 7.21 11.12
C PRO A 121 -6.23 6.96 11.42
N ASN A 122 -6.70 5.71 11.32
CA ASN A 122 -8.08 5.35 11.73
C ASN A 122 -8.30 5.55 13.24
N LYS A 123 -7.25 5.42 14.05
CA LYS A 123 -7.34 5.66 15.51
C LYS A 123 -7.61 7.13 15.81
N MET A 124 -7.02 8.05 15.05
CA MET A 124 -7.30 9.49 15.16
C MET A 124 -8.76 9.80 14.86
N TRP A 125 -9.31 9.21 13.80
CA TRP A 125 -10.75 9.31 13.47
C TRP A 125 -11.64 8.75 14.58
N ARG A 126 -11.37 7.53 15.06
CA ARG A 126 -12.19 6.90 16.11
C ARG A 126 -12.13 7.66 17.43
N ALA A 127 -10.99 8.27 17.77
CA ALA A 127 -10.88 9.16 18.92
C ALA A 127 -11.74 10.43 18.76
N HIS A 128 -11.79 10.98 17.54
CA HIS A 128 -12.67 12.11 17.23
C HIS A 128 -14.16 11.72 17.33
N VAL A 129 -14.54 10.56 16.80
CA VAL A 129 -15.91 10.00 16.94
C VAL A 129 -16.26 9.81 18.42
N GLU A 130 -15.39 9.19 19.21
CA GLU A 130 -15.64 8.94 20.63
C GLU A 130 -15.81 10.24 21.41
N ARG A 131 -15.00 11.26 21.14
CA ARG A 131 -15.08 12.58 21.78
C ARG A 131 -16.40 13.29 21.47
N THR A 132 -16.90 13.16 20.24
CA THR A 132 -18.02 13.98 19.73
C THR A 132 -19.36 13.27 19.82
N LEU A 133 -19.40 11.96 19.54
CA LEU A 133 -20.62 11.13 19.52
C LEU A 133 -20.70 10.13 20.68
N GLY A 134 -19.60 9.90 21.37
CA GLY A 134 -19.51 8.92 22.46
C GLY A 134 -19.00 7.55 22.01
N PRO A 135 -18.61 6.69 22.98
CA PRO A 135 -17.93 5.42 22.71
C PRO A 135 -18.77 4.41 21.91
N SER A 136 -20.10 4.43 22.03
CA SER A 136 -20.98 3.52 21.29
C SER A 136 -21.00 3.78 19.78
N ALA A 137 -20.57 4.97 19.33
CA ALA A 137 -20.54 5.32 17.91
C ALA A 137 -19.26 4.88 17.20
N VAL A 138 -18.21 4.49 17.94
CA VAL A 138 -16.91 4.12 17.38
C VAL A 138 -17.03 2.92 16.42
N GLU A 139 -17.84 1.92 16.79
CA GLU A 139 -18.03 0.71 15.98
C GLU A 139 -18.76 0.97 14.66
N TRP A 140 -19.51 2.06 14.53
CA TRP A 140 -20.20 2.41 13.28
C TRP A 140 -19.19 2.65 12.15
N PHE A 141 -17.97 3.03 12.51
CA PHE A 141 -16.86 3.34 11.60
C PHE A 141 -15.76 2.28 11.58
N ALA A 142 -16.02 1.09 12.14
CA ALA A 142 -15.06 -0.03 12.18
C ALA A 142 -15.01 -0.78 10.84
N ILE A 143 -14.60 -0.08 9.79
CA ILE A 143 -14.46 -0.58 8.41
C ILE A 143 -13.20 0.02 7.79
N GLU A 144 -12.63 -0.66 6.79
CA GLU A 144 -11.46 -0.16 6.05
C GLU A 144 -11.68 1.32 5.61
N GLY A 145 -10.71 2.19 5.92
CA GLY A 145 -10.86 3.63 5.73
C GLY A 145 -10.81 4.10 4.27
N PRO A 146 -10.95 5.43 4.03
CA PRO A 146 -10.92 6.01 2.68
C PRO A 146 -9.62 5.72 1.91
N ASN A 147 -8.49 5.88 2.59
CA ASN A 147 -7.16 5.52 2.09
C ASN A 147 -6.70 4.15 2.61
N GLY A 148 -7.65 3.31 3.05
CA GLY A 148 -7.37 1.97 3.55
C GLY A 148 -6.82 1.05 2.47
N SER A 149 -6.24 -0.05 2.91
CA SER A 149 -5.79 -1.13 2.04
C SER A 149 -6.97 -1.95 1.52
N GLY A 150 -6.89 -2.55 0.33
CA GLY A 150 -7.80 -3.61 -0.08
C GLY A 150 -7.17 -4.49 -1.13
N SER A 151 -7.71 -5.66 -1.39
CA SER A 151 -7.32 -6.58 -2.46
C SER A 151 -8.42 -7.62 -2.61
N ASN A 152 -8.46 -8.33 -3.74
CA ASN A 152 -8.87 -9.72 -3.72
C ASN A 152 -7.70 -10.64 -4.04
N ALA A 153 -7.72 -11.83 -3.45
CA ALA A 153 -6.87 -12.94 -3.85
C ALA A 153 -7.61 -14.26 -3.64
N TRP A 154 -7.30 -15.24 -4.47
CA TRP A 154 -7.77 -16.61 -4.28
C TRP A 154 -6.70 -17.61 -4.72
N ALA A 155 -6.74 -18.80 -4.13
CA ALA A 155 -5.88 -19.91 -4.48
C ALA A 155 -6.68 -21.21 -4.57
N LEU A 156 -6.40 -21.96 -5.62
CA LEU A 156 -6.86 -23.32 -5.87
C LEU A 156 -5.61 -24.20 -6.08
N PRO A 157 -5.74 -25.53 -6.07
CA PRO A 157 -4.66 -26.39 -6.53
C PRO A 157 -4.14 -25.91 -7.89
N PHE A 158 -2.83 -25.68 -7.97
CA PHE A 158 -2.11 -25.19 -9.15
C PHE A 158 -2.44 -23.77 -9.65
N HIS A 159 -3.26 -22.98 -8.94
CA HIS A 159 -3.63 -21.62 -9.36
C HIS A 159 -3.59 -20.62 -8.20
N VAL A 160 -2.97 -19.47 -8.44
CA VAL A 160 -3.06 -18.30 -7.55
C VAL A 160 -3.43 -17.08 -8.38
N ALA A 161 -4.40 -16.29 -7.95
CA ALA A 161 -4.75 -15.05 -8.64
C ALA A 161 -5.07 -13.95 -7.63
N GLY A 162 -4.92 -12.71 -8.07
CA GLY A 162 -5.21 -11.56 -7.22
C GLY A 162 -5.22 -10.24 -7.97
N ASP A 163 -5.76 -9.24 -7.27
CA ASP A 163 -5.91 -7.87 -7.73
C ASP A 163 -5.75 -6.89 -6.56
N PRO A 164 -4.52 -6.51 -6.17
CA PRO A 164 -4.33 -5.58 -5.06
C PRO A 164 -5.01 -4.23 -5.34
N HIS A 165 -5.80 -3.73 -4.38
CA HIS A 165 -6.48 -2.43 -4.48
C HIS A 165 -5.77 -1.36 -3.66
N ARG A 166 -5.24 -0.35 -4.33
CA ARG A 166 -4.57 0.80 -3.73
C ARG A 166 -5.01 2.09 -4.41
N LEU A 167 -4.58 3.24 -3.88
CA LEU A 167 -4.63 4.49 -4.62
C LEU A 167 -3.96 4.26 -5.99
N LEU A 168 -4.63 4.73 -7.04
CA LEU A 168 -4.14 4.61 -8.42
C LEU A 168 -3.18 5.75 -8.66
N GLU A 169 -1.88 5.49 -8.54
CA GLU A 169 -0.81 6.47 -8.80
C GLU A 169 -0.28 6.32 -10.22
N LEU A 170 0.02 7.43 -10.90
CA LEU A 170 0.60 7.45 -12.24
C LEU A 170 2.01 8.05 -12.19
N PRO A 171 3.09 7.30 -12.49
CA PRO A 171 3.13 5.89 -12.90
C PRO A 171 2.70 4.89 -11.81
N GLY A 172 2.21 3.71 -12.24
CA GLY A 172 1.69 2.67 -11.34
C GLY A 172 2.69 2.24 -10.25
N VAL A 173 2.17 1.90 -9.07
CA VAL A 173 2.94 1.53 -7.88
C VAL A 173 3.74 0.22 -8.02
N TYR A 174 3.36 -0.66 -8.96
CA TYR A 174 4.07 -1.90 -9.25
C TYR A 174 4.74 -1.86 -10.63
N GLN A 175 5.98 -2.36 -10.68
CA GLN A 175 6.67 -2.74 -11.91
C GLN A 175 6.52 -4.26 -12.11
N GLN A 176 6.09 -4.67 -13.30
CA GLN A 176 6.16 -6.06 -13.72
C GLN A 176 7.61 -6.42 -14.06
N ILE A 177 8.09 -7.57 -13.60
CA ILE A 177 9.47 -7.99 -13.84
C ILE A 177 9.65 -9.51 -13.80
N ARG A 178 10.61 -10.03 -14.57
CA ARG A 178 11.17 -11.38 -14.38
C ARG A 178 12.65 -11.28 -14.02
N LEU A 179 13.06 -12.00 -12.99
CA LEU A 179 14.40 -12.04 -12.44
C LEU A 179 14.93 -13.48 -12.53
N ALA A 180 15.97 -13.71 -13.34
CA ALA A 180 16.56 -15.03 -13.55
C ALA A 180 18.08 -15.05 -13.34
N CYS A 181 18.54 -16.01 -12.52
CA CYS A 181 19.95 -16.36 -12.34
C CYS A 181 20.07 -17.88 -12.09
N PRO A 182 21.27 -18.46 -11.91
CA PRO A 182 21.40 -19.90 -11.63
C PRO A 182 20.66 -20.39 -10.38
N GLU A 183 20.33 -19.50 -9.44
CA GLU A 183 19.67 -19.85 -8.18
C GLU A 183 18.14 -19.84 -8.27
N PHE A 184 17.55 -19.04 -9.17
CA PHE A 184 16.09 -18.91 -9.29
C PHE A 184 15.65 -18.24 -10.60
N ASP A 185 14.37 -18.42 -10.93
CA ASP A 185 13.65 -17.74 -12.02
C ASP A 185 12.25 -17.32 -11.53
N VAL A 186 12.12 -16.06 -11.13
CA VAL A 186 10.88 -15.54 -10.54
C VAL A 186 10.32 -14.44 -11.42
N ALA A 187 9.02 -14.52 -11.73
CA ALA A 187 8.29 -13.44 -12.36
C ALA A 187 7.26 -12.89 -11.39
N GLY A 188 7.05 -11.58 -11.38
CA GLY A 188 6.10 -10.97 -10.46
C GLY A 188 6.15 -9.46 -10.41
N LEU A 189 5.50 -8.91 -9.40
CA LEU A 189 5.33 -7.47 -9.22
C LEU A 189 6.26 -6.97 -8.11
N THR A 190 6.93 -5.85 -8.34
CA THR A 190 7.84 -5.23 -7.39
C THR A 190 7.57 -3.74 -7.25
N PHE A 191 7.80 -3.18 -6.06
CA PHE A 191 7.79 -1.73 -5.91
C PHE A 191 9.03 -1.13 -6.59
N PRO A 192 8.88 -0.15 -7.50
CA PRO A 192 10.02 0.59 -8.02
C PRO A 192 10.87 1.15 -6.86
N GLY A 193 12.16 0.80 -6.82
CA GLY A 193 13.07 1.17 -5.73
C GLY A 193 13.34 0.07 -4.71
N VAL A 194 12.64 -1.07 -4.76
CA VAL A 194 12.84 -2.22 -3.83
C VAL A 194 13.28 -3.45 -4.62
N PRO A 195 14.42 -4.11 -4.26
CA PRO A 195 14.90 -5.27 -5.00
C PRO A 195 14.03 -6.51 -4.77
N GLY A 196 14.09 -7.45 -5.73
CA GLY A 196 13.34 -8.70 -5.71
C GLY A 196 11.86 -8.55 -6.07
N VAL A 197 11.06 -9.56 -5.69
CA VAL A 197 9.60 -9.65 -5.88
C VAL A 197 8.98 -9.98 -4.51
N GLN A 198 8.36 -8.99 -3.85
CA GLN A 198 8.04 -9.12 -2.42
C GLN A 198 6.66 -9.74 -2.17
N HIS A 199 5.67 -9.39 -2.99
CA HIS A 199 4.25 -9.59 -2.66
C HIS A 199 3.53 -10.57 -3.59
N PHE A 200 3.90 -10.64 -4.87
CA PHE A 200 3.19 -11.42 -5.87
C PHE A 200 4.19 -12.06 -6.81
N GLY A 201 4.37 -13.37 -6.73
CA GLY A 201 5.44 -14.05 -7.46
C GLY A 201 5.05 -15.43 -7.96
N HIS A 202 5.66 -15.81 -9.08
CA HIS A 202 5.64 -17.13 -9.67
C HIS A 202 7.09 -17.60 -9.91
N ALA A 203 7.56 -18.52 -9.06
CA ALA A 203 8.92 -19.06 -9.06
C ALA A 203 9.07 -20.39 -9.83
N GLY A 204 8.02 -20.81 -10.53
CA GLY A 204 8.03 -22.00 -11.40
C GLY A 204 7.20 -23.10 -10.78
N SER A 205 7.73 -23.74 -9.74
CA SER A 205 7.03 -24.78 -8.97
C SER A 205 6.15 -24.24 -7.85
N VAL A 206 6.26 -22.95 -7.50
CA VAL A 206 5.46 -22.30 -6.46
C VAL A 206 5.06 -20.88 -6.87
N ALA A 207 3.88 -20.46 -6.43
CA ALA A 207 3.39 -19.10 -6.59
C ALA A 207 2.72 -18.60 -5.30
N TRP A 208 2.79 -17.29 -5.08
CA TRP A 208 2.18 -16.64 -3.92
C TRP A 208 1.51 -15.32 -4.28
N ALA A 209 0.54 -14.98 -3.45
CA ALA A 209 -0.16 -13.71 -3.44
C ALA A 209 -0.37 -13.24 -2.02
N ILE A 210 -0.44 -11.93 -1.83
CA ILE A 210 -0.87 -11.36 -0.56
C ILE A 210 -2.17 -10.57 -0.69
N THR A 211 -2.87 -10.40 0.42
CA THR A 211 -3.72 -9.25 0.66
C THR A 211 -3.33 -8.63 2.01
N ASN A 212 -3.80 -7.43 2.31
CA ASN A 212 -3.66 -6.88 3.66
C ASN A 212 -4.46 -7.73 4.66
N ALA A 213 -3.83 -8.14 5.77
CA ALA A 213 -4.47 -8.93 6.82
C ALA A 213 -5.49 -8.15 7.68
N MET A 214 -5.61 -6.84 7.46
CA MET A 214 -6.37 -5.88 8.28
C MET A 214 -5.90 -5.81 9.74
N ALA A 215 -4.68 -6.29 10.01
CA ALA A 215 -4.14 -6.33 11.35
C ALA A 215 -3.76 -4.95 11.87
N ASP A 216 -4.00 -4.72 13.16
CA ASP A 216 -3.58 -3.52 13.85
C ASP A 216 -2.19 -3.73 14.47
N TYR A 217 -1.14 -3.28 13.78
CA TYR A 217 0.26 -3.46 14.20
C TYR A 217 0.96 -2.16 14.63
N GLN A 218 0.34 -1.00 14.46
CA GLN A 218 0.89 0.31 14.84
C GLN A 218 0.07 0.91 15.97
N ASP A 219 0.69 1.59 16.93
CA ASP A 219 -0.03 2.28 18.02
C ASP A 219 0.28 3.76 18.08
N LEU A 220 -0.71 4.54 18.52
CA LEU A 220 -0.56 5.93 18.91
C LEU A 220 -0.63 6.05 20.42
N TYR A 221 0.32 6.79 21.00
CA TYR A 221 0.31 7.14 22.40
C TYR A 221 0.12 8.64 22.58
N ILE A 222 -0.75 9.02 23.51
CA ILE A 222 -0.91 10.41 23.96
C ILE A 222 0.23 10.71 24.93
N GLU A 223 1.00 11.74 24.62
CA GLU A 223 2.20 12.13 25.36
C GLU A 223 1.96 13.37 26.23
N GLU A 224 2.48 13.35 27.46
CA GLU A 224 2.66 14.54 28.28
C GLU A 224 4.13 14.91 28.29
N LEU A 225 4.49 16.09 27.77
CA LEU A 225 5.85 16.60 27.72
C LEU A 225 6.05 17.75 28.71
N ARG A 226 7.26 17.86 29.28
CA ARG A 226 7.67 19.04 30.07
C ARG A 226 9.09 19.46 29.73
N ALA A 227 9.32 20.77 29.72
CA ALA A 227 10.67 21.32 29.65
C ALA A 227 11.29 21.37 31.07
N THR A 228 12.58 21.04 31.15
CA THR A 228 13.40 21.11 32.35
C THR A 228 14.73 21.78 32.03
N GLU A 229 15.55 22.10 33.04
CA GLU A 229 16.91 22.59 32.82
C GLU A 229 17.80 21.59 32.06
N ALA A 230 17.50 20.30 32.14
CA ALA A 230 18.27 19.23 31.51
C ALA A 230 17.78 18.87 30.08
N GLY A 231 16.69 19.48 29.62
CA GLY A 231 16.05 19.18 28.33
C GLY A 231 14.56 18.86 28.47
N VAL A 232 14.01 18.17 27.48
CA VAL A 232 12.60 17.76 27.48
C VAL A 232 12.46 16.37 28.10
N GLU A 233 11.41 16.18 28.88
CA GLU A 233 11.02 14.89 29.43
C GLU A 233 9.59 14.55 29.01
N ALA A 234 9.30 13.25 28.83
CA ALA A 234 7.94 12.73 28.66
C ALA A 234 7.50 11.96 29.90
N ARG A 235 6.21 11.96 30.19
CA ARG A 235 5.65 11.16 31.28
C ARG A 235 5.47 9.71 30.85
N GLY A 236 6.35 8.83 31.34
CA GLY A 236 6.19 7.39 31.22
C GLY A 236 5.48 6.78 32.43
N ALA A 237 5.22 5.47 32.39
CA ALA A 237 4.56 4.74 33.47
C ALA A 237 5.34 4.72 34.79
N ALA A 238 6.67 4.85 34.72
CA ALA A 238 7.55 4.89 35.88
C ALA A 238 7.84 6.32 36.39
N GLY A 239 7.28 7.35 35.74
CA GLY A 239 7.58 8.75 36.00
C GLY A 239 8.09 9.48 34.77
N TRP A 240 8.63 10.67 34.98
CA TRP A 240 9.20 11.49 33.91
C TRP A 240 10.53 10.91 33.43
N GLU A 241 10.70 10.80 32.13
CA GLU A 241 11.90 10.26 31.48
C GLU A 241 12.42 11.22 30.40
N PRO A 242 13.75 11.35 30.25
CA PRO A 242 14.33 12.18 29.21
C PRO A 242 13.95 11.66 27.83
N VAL A 243 13.71 12.57 26.89
CA VAL A 243 13.44 12.22 25.49
C VAL A 243 14.56 12.70 24.58
N LEU A 244 14.68 12.06 23.43
CA LEU A 244 15.53 12.56 22.37
C LEU A 244 14.86 13.81 21.77
N THR A 245 15.59 14.91 21.70
CA THR A 245 15.20 16.10 20.94
C THR A 245 16.28 16.45 19.93
N LEU A 246 15.86 16.83 18.74
CA LEU A 246 16.74 17.32 17.68
C LEU A 246 15.97 18.28 16.78
N GLN A 247 16.71 19.14 16.10
CA GLN A 247 16.16 20.06 15.11
C GLN A 247 16.70 19.68 13.74
N GLU A 248 15.80 19.53 12.79
CA GLU A 248 16.14 19.35 11.38
C GLU A 248 15.59 20.51 10.56
N THR A 249 16.15 20.71 9.36
CA THR A 249 15.72 21.76 8.45
C THR A 249 15.13 21.13 7.20
N VAL A 250 13.86 21.47 6.91
CA VAL A 250 13.19 21.15 5.65
C VAL A 250 13.42 22.34 4.71
N PHE A 251 14.18 22.11 3.64
CA PHE A 251 14.35 23.09 2.58
C PHE A 251 13.15 23.05 1.65
N VAL A 252 12.69 24.21 1.19
CA VAL A 252 11.51 24.34 0.32
C VAL A 252 11.91 25.09 -0.94
N ARG A 253 11.55 24.57 -2.11
CA ARG A 253 11.82 25.25 -3.38
C ARG A 253 11.10 26.61 -3.40
N ASP A 254 11.83 27.66 -3.74
CA ASP A 254 11.32 29.02 -3.87
C ASP A 254 10.70 29.64 -2.59
N ALA A 255 11.02 29.09 -1.41
CA ALA A 255 10.54 29.57 -0.11
C ALA A 255 11.61 29.43 0.99
N ASP A 256 11.38 30.08 2.13
CA ASP A 256 12.28 29.99 3.28
C ASP A 256 12.28 28.56 3.88
N PRO A 257 13.44 28.07 4.36
CA PRO A 257 13.52 26.77 5.00
C PRO A 257 12.74 26.75 6.32
N ILE A 258 12.16 25.59 6.64
CA ILE A 258 11.38 25.37 7.86
C ILE A 258 12.20 24.55 8.84
N VAL A 259 12.33 25.03 10.08
CA VAL A 259 12.95 24.27 11.17
C VAL A 259 11.88 23.36 11.80
N VAL A 260 12.20 22.08 11.89
CA VAL A 260 11.31 21.06 12.44
C VAL A 260 11.92 20.51 13.72
N ASP A 261 11.22 20.69 14.83
CA ASP A 261 11.53 20.01 16.08
C ASP A 261 11.09 18.54 15.99
N ILE A 262 12.02 17.65 16.30
CA ILE A 262 11.81 16.21 16.32
C ILE A 262 12.01 15.73 17.76
N ILE A 263 11.01 15.03 18.26
CA ILE A 263 10.98 14.46 19.60
C ILE A 263 10.75 12.96 19.47
N GLU A 264 11.56 12.16 20.15
CA GLU A 264 11.35 10.71 20.23
C GLU A 264 11.31 10.26 21.69
N THR A 265 10.17 9.70 22.07
CA THR A 265 9.92 9.14 23.40
C THR A 265 10.30 7.65 23.43
N ALA A 266 10.23 7.01 24.59
CA ALA A 266 10.42 5.56 24.68
C ALA A 266 9.35 4.75 23.90
N ARG A 267 8.18 5.37 23.60
CA ARG A 267 7.13 4.77 22.77
C ARG A 267 7.45 4.89 21.28
N GLY A 268 8.04 6.01 20.86
CA GLY A 268 8.45 6.23 19.48
C GLY A 268 8.51 7.71 19.12
N PRO A 269 8.72 8.04 17.83
CA PRO A 269 8.70 9.40 17.33
C PRO A 269 7.35 10.10 17.58
N VAL A 270 7.38 11.34 18.04
CA VAL A 270 6.22 12.24 18.05
C VAL A 270 5.95 12.69 16.63
N ILE A 271 4.73 12.43 16.13
CA ILE A 271 4.33 12.68 14.74
C ILE A 271 3.40 13.88 14.55
N SER A 272 2.86 14.43 15.63
CA SER A 272 1.92 15.55 15.63
C SER A 272 2.62 16.92 15.70
N SER A 273 1.95 17.96 15.23
CA SER A 273 2.39 19.34 15.45
C SER A 273 2.23 19.81 16.91
N PRO A 274 2.95 20.87 17.32
CA PRO A 274 2.86 21.43 18.67
C PRO A 274 1.46 21.89 19.09
N ASP A 275 0.63 22.30 18.14
CA ASP A 275 -0.74 22.80 18.38
C ASP A 275 -1.79 21.67 18.42
N SER A 276 -1.37 20.42 18.15
CA SER A 276 -2.21 19.23 18.18
C SER A 276 -2.01 18.44 19.49
N PRO A 277 -2.92 17.51 19.84
CA PRO A 277 -2.61 16.50 20.85
C PRO A 277 -1.27 15.84 20.54
N VAL A 278 -0.37 15.79 21.52
CA VAL A 278 0.98 15.24 21.31
C VAL A 278 0.87 13.73 21.16
N LEU A 279 1.13 13.23 19.95
CA LEU A 279 0.99 11.81 19.61
C LEU A 279 2.32 11.22 19.19
N SER A 280 2.76 10.15 19.86
CA SER A 280 3.87 9.32 19.39
C SER A 280 3.40 8.07 18.66
N LEU A 281 4.12 7.70 17.60
CA LEU A 281 3.85 6.54 16.77
C LEU A 281 4.82 5.40 17.12
N ARG A 282 4.27 4.25 17.48
CA ARG A 282 5.04 3.02 17.75
C ARG A 282 4.78 1.98 16.67
N THR A 283 5.82 1.56 15.96
CA THR A 283 5.74 0.52 14.90
C THR A 283 6.73 -0.63 15.17
N PRO A 284 6.43 -1.87 14.74
CA PRO A 284 7.35 -2.99 14.80
C PRO A 284 8.70 -2.69 14.13
N ALA A 285 8.72 -2.05 12.96
CA ALA A 285 9.98 -1.70 12.29
C ALA A 285 10.82 -0.72 13.09
N ARG A 286 10.22 0.31 13.69
CA ARG A 286 10.93 1.29 14.52
C ARG A 286 11.52 0.64 15.78
N VAL A 287 10.73 -0.19 16.46
CA VAL A 287 11.12 -0.84 17.72
C VAL A 287 12.16 -1.94 17.48
N GLY A 288 11.98 -2.73 16.42
CA GLY A 288 12.84 -3.87 16.11
C GLY A 288 14.05 -3.52 15.26
N SER A 289 14.09 -2.34 14.63
CA SER A 289 15.05 -2.02 13.56
C SER A 289 15.07 -3.10 12.48
N ASP A 290 13.88 -3.53 12.04
CA ASP A 290 13.71 -4.68 11.16
C ASP A 290 12.42 -4.55 10.34
N LEU A 291 12.53 -4.62 9.00
CA LEU A 291 11.38 -4.68 8.07
C LEU A 291 11.06 -6.12 7.62
N GLY A 292 11.87 -7.10 8.01
CA GLY A 292 11.73 -8.49 7.58
C GLY A 292 12.36 -8.79 6.22
N PHE A 293 13.27 -7.94 5.76
CA PHE A 293 13.85 -8.03 4.41
C PHE A 293 14.83 -9.18 4.22
N ASP A 294 15.30 -9.80 5.30
CA ASP A 294 16.00 -11.09 5.22
C ASP A 294 15.10 -12.22 4.67
N ALA A 295 13.78 -12.02 4.59
CA ALA A 295 12.86 -12.95 3.92
C ALA A 295 12.98 -12.94 2.38
N LEU A 296 13.48 -11.86 1.76
CA LEU A 296 13.34 -11.64 0.31
C LEU A 296 14.16 -12.63 -0.54
N LEU A 297 15.41 -12.90 -0.17
CA LEU A 297 16.27 -13.85 -0.88
C LEU A 297 15.77 -15.29 -0.74
N PRO A 298 15.48 -15.80 0.48
CA PRO A 298 14.82 -17.11 0.63
C PRO A 298 13.52 -17.21 -0.16
N LEU A 299 12.69 -16.17 -0.16
CA LEU A 299 11.43 -16.14 -0.90
C LEU A 299 11.64 -16.32 -2.41
N MET A 300 12.62 -15.64 -3.00
CA MET A 300 12.91 -15.79 -4.44
C MET A 300 13.51 -17.16 -4.79
N ARG A 301 14.19 -17.81 -3.83
CA ARG A 301 14.75 -19.16 -4.00
C ARG A 301 13.74 -20.27 -3.75
N ALA A 302 12.57 -19.96 -3.22
CA ALA A 302 11.59 -20.95 -2.82
C ALA A 302 11.06 -21.74 -4.03
N THR A 303 10.92 -23.05 -3.83
CA THR A 303 10.42 -24.03 -4.80
C THR A 303 9.18 -24.77 -4.30
N THR A 304 8.83 -24.63 -3.02
CA THR A 304 7.67 -25.28 -2.41
C THR A 304 6.83 -24.29 -1.60
N ALA A 305 5.56 -24.64 -1.34
CA ALA A 305 4.70 -23.82 -0.50
C ALA A 305 5.25 -23.64 0.93
N ASP A 306 5.94 -24.65 1.45
CA ASP A 306 6.53 -24.60 2.79
C ASP A 306 7.73 -23.67 2.85
N GLU A 307 8.59 -23.63 1.81
CA GLU A 307 9.73 -22.70 1.74
C GLU A 307 9.27 -21.23 1.63
N VAL A 308 8.19 -20.96 0.89
CA VAL A 308 7.58 -19.62 0.87
C VAL A 308 7.08 -19.23 2.25
N ALA A 309 6.39 -20.14 2.93
CA ALA A 309 5.86 -19.90 4.27
C ALA A 309 6.97 -19.68 5.31
N ASP A 310 8.05 -20.46 5.22
CA ASP A 310 9.21 -20.36 6.11
C ASP A 310 10.00 -19.06 5.85
N ALA A 311 10.14 -18.64 4.59
CA ALA A 311 10.74 -17.35 4.25
C ALA A 311 9.95 -16.19 4.88
N LEU A 312 8.62 -16.21 4.74
CA LEU A 312 7.73 -15.14 5.24
C LEU A 312 7.56 -15.15 6.76
N ALA A 313 8.04 -16.17 7.48
CA ALA A 313 8.07 -16.16 8.94
C ALA A 313 8.95 -15.03 9.51
N GLY A 314 9.94 -14.56 8.74
CA GLY A 314 10.78 -13.41 9.09
C GLY A 314 10.17 -12.04 8.78
N TRP A 315 9.03 -11.99 8.09
CA TRP A 315 8.39 -10.73 7.66
C TRP A 315 7.89 -9.92 8.86
N VAL A 316 8.02 -8.58 8.80
CA VAL A 316 7.66 -7.69 9.92
C VAL A 316 6.43 -6.87 9.64
N GLU A 317 6.47 -6.01 8.63
CA GLU A 317 5.35 -5.14 8.27
C GLU A 317 5.40 -4.80 6.77
N PRO A 318 4.25 -4.54 6.11
CA PRO A 318 2.89 -4.61 6.63
C PRO A 318 2.47 -6.04 6.94
N VAL A 319 1.47 -6.23 7.81
CA VAL A 319 0.96 -7.56 8.12
C VAL A 319 0.06 -8.04 6.98
N ASN A 320 0.46 -9.13 6.35
CA ASN A 320 -0.13 -9.67 5.13
C ASN A 320 -0.87 -10.98 5.43
N SER A 321 -1.99 -11.20 4.76
CA SER A 321 -2.51 -12.55 4.58
C SER A 321 -1.99 -13.08 3.25
N VAL A 322 -1.40 -14.27 3.29
CA VAL A 322 -0.66 -14.84 2.17
C VAL A 322 -1.38 -16.10 1.71
N LEU A 323 -1.60 -16.22 0.41
CA LEU A 323 -2.10 -17.41 -0.27
C LEU A 323 -0.99 -17.98 -1.14
N ILE A 324 -0.72 -19.27 -1.01
CA ILE A 324 0.39 -19.96 -1.67
C ILE A 324 -0.19 -21.20 -2.34
N ALA A 325 0.24 -21.49 -3.55
CA ALA A 325 0.04 -22.80 -4.16
C ALA A 325 1.35 -23.31 -4.77
N ASP A 326 1.51 -24.62 -4.86
CA ASP A 326 2.64 -25.26 -5.52
C ASP A 326 2.21 -26.26 -6.61
N ASP A 327 3.19 -26.75 -7.37
CA ASP A 327 3.05 -27.68 -8.48
C ASP A 327 2.71 -29.13 -8.05
N THR A 328 2.56 -29.37 -6.75
CA THR A 328 1.97 -30.60 -6.20
C THR A 328 0.46 -30.47 -5.98
N GLY A 329 -0.08 -29.25 -6.13
CA GLY A 329 -1.49 -28.93 -5.94
C GLY A 329 -1.83 -28.55 -4.50
N ARG A 330 -0.84 -28.37 -3.61
CA ARG A 330 -1.08 -27.91 -2.24
C ARG A 330 -1.45 -26.43 -2.24
N VAL A 331 -2.31 -26.05 -1.31
CA VAL A 331 -2.67 -24.64 -1.04
C VAL A 331 -2.43 -24.35 0.43
N VAL A 332 -1.60 -23.34 0.71
CA VAL A 332 -1.29 -22.89 2.07
C VAL A 332 -1.78 -21.45 2.23
N GLN A 333 -2.49 -21.20 3.33
CA GLN A 333 -2.90 -19.88 3.77
C GLN A 333 -2.19 -19.55 5.08
N LEU A 334 -1.63 -18.34 5.19
CA LEU A 334 -1.01 -17.87 6.43
C LEU A 334 -1.15 -16.36 6.64
N ALA A 335 -0.86 -15.92 7.85
CA ALA A 335 -0.60 -14.51 8.17
C ALA A 335 0.91 -14.29 8.36
N ALA A 336 1.45 -13.20 7.82
CA ALA A 336 2.87 -12.85 7.91
C ALA A 336 3.03 -11.41 8.39
N GLY A 337 3.82 -11.20 9.45
CA GLY A 337 4.06 -9.90 10.06
C GLY A 337 4.08 -9.95 11.59
N ARG A 338 4.30 -8.80 12.22
CA ARG A 338 4.41 -8.66 13.68
C ARG A 338 3.26 -7.81 14.23
N VAL A 339 2.41 -8.43 15.05
CA VAL A 339 1.32 -7.74 15.78
C VAL A 339 1.67 -7.70 17.27
N PRO A 340 1.74 -6.52 17.91
CA PRO A 340 2.20 -6.42 19.30
C PRO A 340 1.19 -6.99 20.31
N VAL A 341 1.68 -7.61 21.39
CA VAL A 341 0.84 -8.12 22.48
C VAL A 341 0.58 -7.00 23.49
N ARG A 342 -0.66 -6.51 23.58
CA ARG A 342 -1.02 -5.30 24.36
C ARG A 342 -2.48 -5.31 24.78
N ASP A 343 -2.94 -4.26 25.45
CA ASP A 343 -4.37 -4.07 25.75
C ASP A 343 -5.18 -3.86 24.47
N ASP A 344 -6.44 -4.30 24.46
CA ASP A 344 -7.29 -4.19 23.26
C ASP A 344 -7.56 -2.72 22.91
N ARG A 345 -7.61 -1.82 23.90
CA ARG A 345 -7.87 -0.41 23.70
C ARG A 345 -6.86 0.27 22.78
N ASN A 346 -5.59 -0.17 22.80
CA ASN A 346 -4.54 0.31 21.89
C ASN A 346 -4.98 0.22 20.43
N ARG A 347 -5.77 -0.79 20.07
CA ARG A 347 -6.19 -1.04 18.69
C ARG A 347 -7.24 -0.06 18.21
N TRP A 348 -7.99 0.55 19.11
CA TRP A 348 -9.14 1.40 18.78
C TRP A 348 -8.78 2.88 18.66
N VAL A 349 -8.06 3.43 19.62
CA VAL A 349 -7.80 4.88 19.73
C VAL A 349 -6.37 5.14 20.24
N PRO A 350 -5.86 6.38 20.19
CA PRO A 350 -4.67 6.75 20.92
C PRO A 350 -4.84 6.52 22.43
N VAL A 351 -3.79 6.01 23.08
CA VAL A 351 -3.83 5.62 24.51
C VAL A 351 -2.83 6.41 25.35
N PRO A 352 -3.12 6.69 26.63
CA PRO A 352 -2.19 7.40 27.52
C PRO A 352 -0.82 6.71 27.65
N ALA A 353 0.27 7.44 27.37
CA ALA A 353 1.63 6.91 27.49
C ALA A 353 2.06 6.55 28.93
N TRP A 354 1.47 7.23 29.93
CA TRP A 354 1.82 7.07 31.35
C TRP A 354 1.05 5.95 32.05
N ASP A 355 0.11 5.29 31.38
CA ASP A 355 -0.61 4.16 31.96
C ASP A 355 0.07 2.83 31.55
N PRO A 356 0.63 2.07 32.51
CA PRO A 356 1.33 0.82 32.20
C PRO A 356 0.42 -0.25 31.57
N ALA A 357 -0.91 -0.12 31.67
CA ALA A 357 -1.84 -1.05 31.02
C ALA A 357 -1.66 -1.10 29.50
N PHE A 358 -1.28 0.02 28.88
CA PHE A 358 -1.17 0.15 27.42
C PHE A 358 0.23 -0.15 26.86
N ALA A 359 1.17 -0.57 27.71
CA ALA A 359 2.51 -0.93 27.28
C ALA A 359 2.49 -2.21 26.42
N TRP A 360 3.35 -2.25 25.39
CA TRP A 360 3.61 -3.50 24.67
C TRP A 360 4.28 -4.51 25.60
N ARG A 361 3.73 -5.71 25.64
CA ARG A 361 4.30 -6.86 26.34
C ARG A 361 5.34 -7.55 25.45
N PRO A 362 6.33 -8.25 26.02
CA PRO A 362 7.30 -9.01 25.22
C PRO A 362 6.64 -10.01 24.28
N GLY A 363 7.20 -10.14 23.08
CA GLY A 363 6.72 -11.05 22.04
C GLY A 363 5.69 -10.44 21.10
N TRP A 364 5.23 -11.26 20.16
CA TRP A 364 4.26 -10.90 19.13
C TRP A 364 3.08 -11.86 19.20
N ALA A 365 1.90 -11.40 18.77
CA ALA A 365 0.75 -12.27 18.63
C ALA A 365 1.08 -13.42 17.66
N PRO A 366 0.63 -14.64 17.94
CA PRO A 366 0.91 -15.79 17.10
C PRO A 366 0.27 -15.61 15.72
N MET A 367 1.00 -15.95 14.67
CA MET A 367 0.49 -16.00 13.30
C MET A 367 0.05 -17.42 12.94
N THR A 368 -0.98 -17.53 12.11
CA THR A 368 -1.54 -18.81 11.67
C THR A 368 -0.93 -19.24 10.33
N ARG A 369 -0.78 -20.55 10.13
CA ARG A 369 -0.43 -21.21 8.87
C ARG A 369 -1.22 -22.50 8.77
N THR A 370 -1.98 -22.65 7.69
CA THR A 370 -2.92 -23.76 7.52
C THR A 370 -2.90 -24.22 6.06
N GLU A 371 -2.83 -25.53 5.86
CA GLU A 371 -3.11 -26.13 4.56
C GLU A 371 -4.63 -26.23 4.36
N VAL A 372 -5.11 -25.78 3.22
CA VAL A 372 -6.53 -25.67 2.88
C VAL A 372 -6.80 -26.27 1.51
N ALA A 373 -8.05 -26.64 1.21
CA ALA A 373 -8.41 -27.13 -0.12
C ALA A 373 -8.46 -26.00 -1.17
N SER A 374 -8.87 -24.81 -0.73
CA SER A 374 -8.90 -23.57 -1.50
C SER A 374 -8.93 -22.39 -0.53
N ALA A 375 -8.56 -21.20 -1.02
CA ALA A 375 -8.58 -19.97 -0.24
C ALA A 375 -9.18 -18.81 -1.04
N VAL A 376 -9.93 -17.95 -0.36
CA VAL A 376 -10.43 -16.67 -0.88
C VAL A 376 -10.23 -15.61 0.18
N ASN A 377 -9.67 -14.49 -0.22
CA ASN A 377 -9.40 -13.34 0.62
C ASN A 377 -9.87 -12.07 -0.09
N ALA A 378 -10.80 -11.34 0.50
CA ALA A 378 -11.19 -10.01 0.04
C ALA A 378 -11.07 -8.98 1.17
N ASN A 379 -10.11 -9.20 2.09
CA ASN A 379 -9.95 -8.49 3.37
C ASN A 379 -11.15 -8.60 4.31
N ASP A 380 -12.01 -9.60 4.07
CA ASP A 380 -13.10 -9.96 4.94
C ASP A 380 -12.58 -10.45 6.31
N ARG A 381 -13.40 -10.31 7.34
CA ARG A 381 -13.11 -10.87 8.66
C ARG A 381 -13.10 -12.40 8.58
N ARG A 382 -12.01 -13.04 9.01
CA ARG A 382 -11.83 -14.50 8.98
C ARG A 382 -11.17 -15.01 10.25
N THR A 383 -11.31 -16.29 10.54
CA THR A 383 -10.76 -16.93 11.75
C THR A 383 -9.23 -16.80 11.88
N ASP A 384 -8.51 -16.70 10.77
CA ASP A 384 -7.05 -16.59 10.74
C ASP A 384 -6.54 -15.14 10.90
N SER A 385 -7.40 -14.13 10.74
CA SER A 385 -7.04 -12.71 10.81
C SER A 385 -7.83 -11.90 11.85
N GLU A 386 -9.00 -12.37 12.30
CA GLU A 386 -9.93 -11.62 13.16
C GLU A 386 -9.32 -11.18 14.48
N ALA A 387 -8.42 -11.99 15.04
CA ALA A 387 -7.73 -11.70 16.29
C ALA A 387 -6.74 -10.52 16.16
N HIS A 388 -6.36 -10.17 14.94
CA HIS A 388 -5.36 -9.15 14.66
C HIS A 388 -5.97 -7.82 14.23
N GLY A 389 -7.15 -7.81 13.60
CA GLY A 389 -7.74 -6.61 12.97
C GLY A 389 -9.05 -6.07 13.54
N ILE A 390 -9.40 -4.84 13.16
CA ILE A 390 -10.69 -4.20 13.46
C ILE A 390 -11.41 -3.83 12.16
N ASP A 391 -10.71 -3.10 11.30
CA ASP A 391 -11.26 -2.40 10.13
C ASP A 391 -11.34 -3.31 8.89
N PHE A 392 -12.04 -4.44 9.00
CA PHE A 392 -12.21 -5.40 7.89
C PHE A 392 -13.14 -4.87 6.80
N ALA A 393 -13.00 -5.40 5.59
CA ALA A 393 -13.96 -5.19 4.52
C ALA A 393 -15.25 -6.02 4.75
N PRO A 394 -16.41 -5.58 4.27
CA PRO A 394 -17.62 -6.40 4.23
C PRO A 394 -17.40 -7.71 3.45
N PRO A 395 -18.07 -8.82 3.82
CA PRO A 395 -17.79 -10.14 3.25
C PRO A 395 -18.31 -10.36 1.82
N ALA A 396 -19.04 -9.39 1.25
CA ALA A 396 -19.74 -9.52 -0.02
C ALA A 396 -18.80 -9.91 -1.19
N ARG A 397 -17.65 -9.23 -1.32
CA ARG A 397 -16.65 -9.54 -2.36
C ARG A 397 -16.14 -10.98 -2.24
N ALA A 398 -15.74 -11.40 -1.04
CA ALA A 398 -15.25 -12.75 -0.80
C ALA A 398 -16.31 -13.81 -1.07
N ALA A 399 -17.56 -13.58 -0.63
CA ALA A 399 -18.68 -14.48 -0.89
C ALA A 399 -18.98 -14.60 -2.40
N ARG A 400 -18.91 -13.48 -3.13
CA ARG A 400 -19.10 -13.47 -4.57
C ARG A 400 -18.00 -14.23 -5.30
N ILE A 401 -16.72 -14.03 -4.94
CA ILE A 401 -15.60 -14.79 -5.52
C ILE A 401 -15.78 -16.30 -5.29
N ARG A 402 -16.14 -16.73 -4.07
CA ARG A 402 -16.42 -18.16 -3.79
C ARG A 402 -17.53 -18.69 -4.70
N THR A 403 -18.62 -17.94 -4.85
CA THR A 403 -19.73 -18.30 -5.74
C THR A 403 -19.28 -18.47 -7.19
N LEU A 404 -18.42 -17.57 -7.70
CA LEU A 404 -17.90 -17.64 -9.06
C LEU A 404 -16.96 -18.84 -9.26
N LEU A 405 -16.10 -19.11 -8.28
CA LEU A 405 -15.21 -20.28 -8.28
C LEU A 405 -16.01 -21.59 -8.28
N ASP A 406 -17.02 -21.71 -7.40
CA ASP A 406 -17.89 -22.88 -7.31
C ASP A 406 -18.69 -23.12 -8.60
N ALA A 407 -19.04 -22.03 -9.30
CA ALA A 407 -19.71 -22.08 -10.60
C ALA A 407 -18.76 -22.41 -11.77
N GLY A 408 -17.46 -22.52 -11.54
CA GLY A 408 -16.46 -22.80 -12.59
C GLY A 408 -16.27 -21.63 -13.56
N VAL A 409 -16.50 -20.39 -13.13
CA VAL A 409 -16.25 -19.20 -13.95
C VAL A 409 -14.76 -19.14 -14.30
N PRO A 410 -14.39 -18.88 -15.57
CA PRO A 410 -12.99 -18.75 -15.96
C PRO A 410 -12.26 -17.72 -15.09
N SER A 411 -11.08 -18.10 -14.58
CA SER A 411 -10.28 -17.29 -13.64
C SER A 411 -10.04 -15.85 -14.11
N ALA A 412 -9.87 -15.64 -15.42
CA ALA A 412 -9.69 -14.32 -16.05
C ALA A 412 -10.89 -13.38 -15.90
N LEU A 413 -12.08 -13.91 -15.67
CA LEU A 413 -13.31 -13.13 -15.56
C LEU A 413 -13.69 -12.82 -14.11
N ILE A 414 -13.13 -13.53 -13.12
CA ILE A 414 -13.53 -13.41 -11.72
C ILE A 414 -13.29 -12.00 -11.19
N HIS A 415 -12.09 -11.46 -11.40
CA HIS A 415 -11.72 -10.10 -10.94
C HIS A 415 -12.39 -8.96 -11.73
N MET A 416 -13.19 -9.30 -12.74
CA MET A 416 -14.00 -8.36 -13.52
C MET A 416 -15.49 -8.42 -13.17
N ASP A 417 -15.89 -9.30 -12.25
CA ASP A 417 -17.29 -9.43 -11.86
C ASP A 417 -17.78 -8.18 -11.12
N THR A 418 -18.90 -7.64 -11.61
CA THR A 418 -19.52 -6.43 -11.04
C THR A 418 -20.99 -6.37 -11.40
N SER A 419 -21.80 -5.81 -10.49
CA SER A 419 -23.18 -5.39 -10.74
C SER A 419 -23.30 -3.92 -11.19
N MET A 420 -22.17 -3.19 -11.23
CA MET A 420 -22.07 -1.76 -11.52
C MET A 420 -21.40 -1.56 -12.89
N ALA A 421 -22.02 -2.06 -13.96
CA ALA A 421 -21.49 -1.90 -15.31
C ALA A 421 -21.46 -0.42 -15.73
N ALA A 422 -20.41 0.00 -16.44
CA ALA A 422 -20.19 1.39 -16.86
C ALA A 422 -21.34 1.96 -17.71
N ASP A 423 -22.01 1.13 -18.50
CA ASP A 423 -23.15 1.50 -19.34
C ASP A 423 -24.50 1.42 -18.62
N SER A 424 -24.53 1.08 -17.33
CA SER A 424 -25.78 0.93 -16.57
C SER A 424 -26.26 2.26 -15.98
N GLU A 425 -27.42 2.72 -16.44
CA GLU A 425 -28.13 3.85 -15.80
C GLU A 425 -28.69 3.47 -14.42
N GLU A 426 -29.04 2.20 -14.21
CA GLU A 426 -29.54 1.72 -12.92
C GLU A 426 -28.44 1.81 -11.86
N ALA A 427 -27.23 1.39 -12.20
CA ALA A 427 -26.04 1.55 -11.36
C ALA A 427 -25.76 3.03 -11.05
N GLY A 428 -25.84 3.89 -12.07
CA GLY A 428 -25.69 5.34 -11.91
C GLY A 428 -26.73 5.94 -10.95
N ARG A 429 -28.01 5.59 -11.11
CA ARG A 429 -29.08 6.02 -10.19
C ARG A 429 -28.90 5.49 -8.78
N HIS A 430 -28.49 4.23 -8.63
CA HIS A 430 -28.25 3.61 -7.33
C HIS A 430 -27.17 4.35 -6.54
N GLU A 431 -26.02 4.64 -7.17
CA GLU A 431 -24.94 5.35 -6.48
C GLU A 431 -25.27 6.83 -6.23
N ALA A 432 -25.99 7.48 -7.15
CA ALA A 432 -26.50 8.84 -6.93
C ALA A 432 -27.46 8.90 -5.72
N TRP A 433 -28.27 7.87 -5.52
CA TRP A 433 -29.13 7.74 -4.35
C TRP A 433 -28.30 7.53 -3.09
N ARG A 434 -27.36 6.57 -3.07
CA ARG A 434 -26.47 6.36 -1.91
C ARG A 434 -25.70 7.62 -1.53
N SER A 435 -25.18 8.34 -2.52
CA SER A 435 -24.51 9.62 -2.32
C SER A 435 -25.45 10.70 -1.75
N SER A 436 -26.71 10.72 -2.15
CA SER A 436 -27.71 11.64 -1.59
C SER A 436 -28.05 11.29 -0.14
N VAL A 437 -28.16 10.00 0.19
CA VAL A 437 -28.34 9.53 1.58
C VAL A 437 -27.16 9.95 2.44
N ALA A 438 -25.92 9.74 1.99
CA ALA A 438 -24.72 10.17 2.70
C ALA A 438 -24.74 11.68 2.98
N ARG A 439 -25.13 12.50 2.00
CA ARG A 439 -25.28 13.97 2.17
C ARG A 439 -26.39 14.34 3.15
N ALA A 440 -27.50 13.61 3.17
CA ALA A 440 -28.56 13.81 4.16
C ALA A 440 -28.05 13.52 5.59
N LEU A 441 -27.21 12.48 5.76
CA LEU A 441 -26.58 12.18 7.05
C LEU A 441 -25.68 13.32 7.55
N TRP A 442 -24.98 14.05 6.66
CA TRP A 442 -24.16 15.20 7.04
C TRP A 442 -24.98 16.32 7.71
N GLU A 443 -26.27 16.39 7.42
CA GLU A 443 -27.18 17.40 7.94
C GLU A 443 -27.88 16.99 9.24
N LEU A 444 -27.77 15.74 9.66
CA LEU A 444 -28.39 15.27 10.90
C LEU A 444 -27.75 15.93 12.13
N PRO A 445 -28.54 16.53 13.04
CA PRO A 445 -28.02 17.13 14.27
C PRO A 445 -27.18 16.17 15.12
N SER A 446 -27.50 14.88 15.09
CA SER A 446 -26.75 13.83 15.81
C SER A 446 -25.35 13.57 15.24
N LEU A 447 -25.07 13.94 13.99
CA LEU A 447 -23.76 13.76 13.35
C LEU A 447 -23.01 15.08 13.16
N LYS A 448 -23.67 16.24 13.31
CA LYS A 448 -23.02 17.56 13.22
C LYS A 448 -21.78 17.73 14.11
N PRO A 449 -21.69 17.18 15.33
CA PRO A 449 -20.48 17.25 16.14
C PRO A 449 -19.22 16.66 15.46
N LEU A 450 -19.37 15.71 14.51
CA LEU A 450 -18.21 15.18 13.77
C LEU A 450 -17.53 16.23 12.90
N PHE A 451 -18.23 17.30 12.51
CA PHE A 451 -17.69 18.36 11.64
C PHE A 451 -16.95 19.46 12.41
N GLU A 452 -16.83 19.34 13.74
CA GLU A 452 -15.90 20.15 14.52
C GLU A 452 -14.46 19.82 14.13
N GLU A 453 -13.58 20.81 14.20
CA GLU A 453 -12.18 20.64 13.85
C GLU A 453 -11.52 19.56 14.74
N PRO A 454 -10.91 18.52 14.16
CA PRO A 454 -10.39 17.39 14.92
C PRO A 454 -9.05 17.70 15.61
N GLY A 455 -8.36 18.78 15.20
CA GLY A 455 -7.11 19.24 15.82
C GLY A 455 -5.87 18.40 15.47
N TYR A 456 -5.89 17.65 14.35
CA TYR A 456 -4.74 16.90 13.85
C TYR A 456 -4.10 17.59 12.63
N ASP A 457 -2.84 17.23 12.33
CA ASP A 457 -2.10 17.78 11.20
C ASP A 457 -2.86 17.63 9.86
N PRO A 458 -2.83 18.64 8.97
CA PRO A 458 -3.59 18.62 7.72
C PRO A 458 -3.28 17.43 6.80
N LEU A 459 -2.06 16.87 6.88
CA LEU A 459 -1.66 15.64 6.19
C LEU A 459 -2.66 14.48 6.43
N PHE A 460 -3.26 14.41 7.61
CA PHE A 460 -4.19 13.33 7.98
C PHE A 460 -5.63 13.62 7.57
N THR A 461 -5.95 14.77 6.98
CA THR A 461 -7.30 15.16 6.55
C THR A 461 -8.03 14.07 5.77
N PRO A 462 -7.43 13.38 4.78
CA PRO A 462 -8.11 12.32 4.05
C PRO A 462 -8.60 11.14 4.92
N TRP A 463 -8.00 10.93 6.09
CA TRP A 463 -8.40 9.90 7.05
C TRP A 463 -9.37 10.43 8.11
N ILE A 464 -9.60 11.74 8.24
CA ILE A 464 -10.42 12.29 9.32
C ILE A 464 -11.57 13.18 8.82
N ASP A 465 -11.70 13.39 7.51
CA ASP A 465 -12.85 14.09 6.94
C ASP A 465 -14.16 13.31 7.19
N PRO A 466 -15.11 13.87 7.96
CA PRO A 466 -16.38 13.23 8.25
C PRO A 466 -17.18 12.88 7.01
N ARG A 467 -17.06 13.65 5.92
CA ARG A 467 -17.82 13.43 4.68
C ARG A 467 -17.43 12.09 4.06
N GLY A 468 -16.13 11.89 3.89
CA GLY A 468 -15.56 10.66 3.37
C GLY A 468 -15.78 9.48 4.32
N ARG A 469 -15.67 9.70 5.62
CA ARG A 469 -15.89 8.65 6.63
C ARG A 469 -17.33 8.18 6.71
N ILE A 470 -18.30 9.10 6.68
CA ILE A 470 -19.72 8.76 6.61
C ILE A 470 -20.04 8.03 5.31
N GLY A 471 -19.50 8.48 4.17
CA GLY A 471 -19.67 7.79 2.88
C GLY A 471 -19.17 6.35 2.89
N HIS A 472 -17.97 6.12 3.43
CA HIS A 472 -17.37 4.78 3.53
C HIS A 472 -18.04 3.87 4.55
N SER A 473 -18.58 4.44 5.61
CA SER A 473 -19.25 3.73 6.70
C SER A 473 -20.77 3.85 6.62
N LEU A 474 -21.33 4.12 5.44
CA LEU A 474 -22.74 4.49 5.26
C LEU A 474 -23.69 3.50 5.95
N ASP A 475 -23.52 2.20 5.67
CA ASP A 475 -24.38 1.16 6.22
C ASP A 475 -24.21 1.03 7.75
N GLY A 476 -22.98 1.19 8.26
CA GLY A 476 -22.67 1.16 9.69
C GLY A 476 -23.26 2.35 10.45
N VAL A 477 -23.22 3.55 9.87
CA VAL A 477 -23.81 4.77 10.42
C VAL A 477 -25.34 4.69 10.42
N LEU A 478 -25.95 4.23 9.32
CA LEU A 478 -27.40 4.02 9.24
C LEU A 478 -27.89 3.01 10.28
N LEU A 479 -27.19 1.88 10.41
CA LEU A 479 -27.50 0.86 11.41
C LEU A 479 -27.36 1.41 12.83
N GLY A 480 -26.28 2.14 13.10
CA GLY A 480 -26.02 2.76 14.41
C GLY A 480 -27.08 3.76 14.85
N LEU A 481 -27.67 4.48 13.88
CA LEU A 481 -28.76 5.43 14.12
C LEU A 481 -30.16 4.78 14.05
N GLY A 482 -30.26 3.54 13.59
CA GLY A 482 -31.54 2.85 13.38
C GLY A 482 -32.39 3.48 12.27
N LEU A 483 -31.75 3.98 11.20
CA LEU A 483 -32.42 4.67 10.10
C LEU A 483 -32.50 3.79 8.85
N ASP A 484 -33.64 3.82 8.17
CA ASP A 484 -33.75 3.32 6.80
C ASP A 484 -33.25 4.41 5.83
N PRO A 485 -32.34 4.10 4.88
CA PRO A 485 -31.89 5.09 3.90
C PRO A 485 -33.04 5.68 3.06
N SER A 486 -34.12 4.93 2.84
CA SER A 486 -35.28 5.36 2.06
C SER A 486 -36.12 6.42 2.78
N ASP A 487 -36.05 6.46 4.12
CA ASP A 487 -36.71 7.50 4.93
C ASP A 487 -35.96 8.84 4.86
N LEU A 488 -34.65 8.80 4.57
CA LEU A 488 -33.81 10.00 4.40
C LEU A 488 -33.93 10.57 3.00
N VAL A 489 -33.90 9.70 1.97
CA VAL A 489 -34.01 10.09 0.57
C VAL A 489 -34.83 9.04 -0.16
N ASP A 490 -35.97 9.46 -0.72
CA ASP A 490 -36.79 8.61 -1.58
C ASP A 490 -36.00 8.28 -2.87
N PRO A 491 -35.69 7.00 -3.17
CA PRO A 491 -34.98 6.63 -4.39
C PRO A 491 -35.73 7.05 -5.67
N ALA A 492 -37.06 7.23 -5.62
CA ALA A 492 -37.85 7.65 -6.78
C ALA A 492 -37.63 9.12 -7.18
N VAL A 493 -37.11 9.97 -6.29
CA VAL A 493 -36.86 11.40 -6.58
C VAL A 493 -35.45 11.69 -7.07
N VAL A 494 -34.54 10.71 -7.02
CA VAL A 494 -33.17 10.85 -7.53
C VAL A 494 -33.22 10.77 -9.06
N GLY A 495 -33.07 11.92 -9.72
CA GLY A 495 -33.13 12.02 -11.18
C GLY A 495 -31.92 11.39 -11.89
N GLY A 496 -32.06 11.19 -13.21
CA GLY A 496 -30.95 10.90 -14.13
C GLY A 496 -31.06 9.59 -14.91
N ALA A 497 -30.81 9.67 -16.21
CA ALA A 497 -30.54 8.55 -17.12
C ALA A 497 -29.03 8.48 -17.47
N GLU A 498 -28.17 9.08 -16.63
CA GLU A 498 -26.72 9.00 -16.80
C GLU A 498 -26.25 7.59 -16.45
N THR A 499 -25.43 7.00 -17.32
CA THR A 499 -24.79 5.72 -17.05
C THR A 499 -23.73 5.88 -15.97
N TRP A 500 -23.46 4.81 -15.22
CA TRP A 500 -22.47 4.83 -14.15
C TRP A 500 -21.10 5.34 -14.62
N GLY A 501 -20.58 4.80 -15.72
CA GLY A 501 -19.29 5.14 -16.30
C GLY A 501 -19.18 6.59 -16.77
N SER A 502 -20.29 7.26 -17.08
CA SER A 502 -20.26 8.68 -17.45
C SER A 502 -19.83 9.59 -16.29
N ARG A 503 -20.02 9.11 -15.06
CA ARG A 503 -19.68 9.78 -13.78
C ARG A 503 -18.48 9.13 -13.08
N HIS A 504 -18.34 7.81 -13.22
CA HIS A 504 -17.29 7.00 -12.62
C HIS A 504 -16.08 6.87 -13.54
N LEU A 505 -15.21 7.87 -13.43
CA LEU A 505 -14.04 8.01 -14.28
C LEU A 505 -12.78 7.67 -13.51
N LEU A 506 -11.84 6.99 -14.17
CA LEU A 506 -10.49 6.81 -13.66
C LEU A 506 -9.84 8.19 -13.39
N TYR A 507 -9.41 8.41 -12.15
CA TYR A 507 -8.76 9.65 -11.73
C TYR A 507 -7.52 9.31 -10.89
N PRO A 508 -6.38 9.03 -11.54
CA PRO A 508 -5.18 8.65 -10.83
C PRO A 508 -4.51 9.86 -10.19
N ILE A 509 -3.84 9.63 -9.07
CA ILE A 509 -2.93 10.60 -8.46
C ILE A 509 -1.67 10.66 -9.32
N THR A 510 -1.40 11.80 -9.92
CA THR A 510 -0.20 11.98 -10.74
C THR A 510 1.02 12.20 -9.86
N LEU A 511 2.14 11.59 -10.24
CA LEU A 511 3.42 11.84 -9.60
C LEU A 511 3.77 13.33 -9.69
N SER A 512 4.27 13.92 -8.60
CA SER A 512 4.68 15.32 -8.58
C SER A 512 5.68 15.62 -9.72
N GLY A 513 5.40 16.66 -10.50
CA GLY A 513 6.17 17.05 -11.68
C GLY A 513 5.82 16.31 -12.98
N LEU A 514 4.79 15.45 -13.01
CA LEU A 514 4.28 14.82 -14.22
C LEU A 514 3.06 15.60 -14.76
N ASP A 515 3.30 16.46 -15.76
CA ASP A 515 2.23 17.23 -16.42
C ASP A 515 1.79 16.53 -17.72
N ILE A 516 0.63 15.88 -17.67
CA ILE A 516 0.04 15.17 -18.81
C ILE A 516 -1.47 15.38 -18.88
N GLU A 517 -2.02 15.33 -20.10
CA GLU A 517 -3.46 15.18 -20.29
C GLU A 517 -3.82 13.69 -20.17
N PHE A 518 -4.46 13.30 -19.07
CA PHE A 518 -4.87 11.92 -18.86
C PHE A 518 -6.18 11.59 -19.61
N PRO A 519 -6.27 10.46 -20.33
CA PRO A 519 -7.46 10.12 -21.10
C PRO A 519 -8.68 9.90 -20.20
N ARG A 520 -9.86 10.29 -20.69
CA ARG A 520 -11.13 9.94 -20.05
C ARG A 520 -11.36 8.43 -20.17
N VAL A 521 -11.38 7.72 -19.05
CA VAL A 521 -11.66 6.28 -18.98
C VAL A 521 -12.86 6.04 -18.06
N GLU A 522 -13.93 5.50 -18.64
CA GLU A 522 -15.14 5.11 -17.91
C GLU A 522 -14.94 3.72 -17.30
N LEU A 523 -15.32 3.55 -16.04
CA LEU A 523 -15.10 2.31 -15.31
C LEU A 523 -16.40 1.66 -14.87
N SER A 524 -16.39 0.33 -14.91
CA SER A 524 -17.36 -0.50 -14.18
C SER A 524 -16.79 -0.84 -12.82
N GLY A 525 -17.64 -1.23 -11.87
CA GLY A 525 -17.23 -1.57 -10.52
C GLY A 525 -17.62 -0.53 -9.48
N SER A 526 -17.43 -0.92 -8.23
CA SER A 526 -17.56 -0.07 -7.03
C SER A 526 -16.75 -0.73 -5.92
N ARG A 527 -16.58 -0.05 -4.78
CA ARG A 527 -15.90 -0.61 -3.59
C ARG A 527 -16.44 -1.98 -3.16
N ASP A 528 -17.74 -2.21 -3.34
CA ASP A 528 -18.43 -3.41 -2.90
C ASP A 528 -18.48 -4.52 -3.97
N CYS A 529 -18.02 -4.24 -5.19
CA CYS A 529 -17.90 -5.21 -6.28
C CYS A 529 -16.59 -6.00 -6.22
N VAL A 530 -16.55 -7.19 -6.83
CA VAL A 530 -15.27 -7.92 -6.99
C VAL A 530 -14.29 -7.06 -7.80
N LEU A 531 -14.73 -6.50 -8.93
CA LEU A 531 -14.04 -5.38 -9.58
C LEU A 531 -14.16 -4.13 -8.71
N ASN A 532 -13.21 -3.97 -7.79
CA ASN A 532 -13.21 -2.88 -6.83
C ASN A 532 -12.62 -1.61 -7.44
N THR A 533 -13.44 -0.83 -8.15
CA THR A 533 -13.12 0.54 -8.57
C THR A 533 -13.81 1.51 -7.61
N SER A 534 -13.05 2.00 -6.63
CA SER A 534 -13.59 2.76 -5.50
C SER A 534 -13.66 4.25 -5.81
N SER A 535 -14.84 4.82 -5.54
CA SER A 535 -15.07 6.25 -5.36
C SER A 535 -15.38 6.55 -3.88
N VAL A 536 -15.70 7.81 -3.55
CA VAL A 536 -16.08 8.21 -2.18
C VAL A 536 -17.54 8.63 -2.18
N THR A 537 -18.43 7.71 -1.82
CA THR A 537 -19.88 7.93 -1.77
C THR A 537 -20.23 9.23 -1.04
N GLY A 538 -21.05 10.07 -1.69
CA GLY A 538 -21.44 11.39 -1.20
C GLY A 538 -20.47 12.52 -1.58
N VAL A 539 -19.18 12.23 -1.75
CA VAL A 539 -18.13 13.23 -2.04
C VAL A 539 -17.81 13.31 -3.54
N SER A 540 -17.46 12.20 -4.17
CA SER A 540 -17.07 12.15 -5.58
C SER A 540 -17.34 10.77 -6.16
N ASP A 541 -17.75 10.73 -7.44
CA ASP A 541 -17.89 9.49 -8.21
C ASP A 541 -16.57 9.10 -8.91
N LEU A 542 -15.53 9.92 -8.85
CA LEU A 542 -14.24 9.62 -9.48
C LEU A 542 -13.57 8.41 -8.81
N CYS A 543 -13.02 7.51 -9.64
CA CYS A 543 -12.27 6.35 -9.20
C CYS A 543 -10.82 6.72 -8.90
N VAL A 544 -10.48 6.83 -7.62
CA VAL A 544 -9.12 7.14 -7.15
C VAL A 544 -8.38 5.92 -6.62
N ARG A 545 -9.10 4.81 -6.41
CA ARG A 545 -8.58 3.55 -5.86
C ARG A 545 -9.13 2.36 -6.65
N GLY A 546 -8.28 1.38 -6.92
CA GLY A 546 -8.70 0.14 -7.55
C GLY A 546 -7.55 -0.81 -7.83
N PRO A 547 -7.72 -1.83 -8.70
CA PRO A 547 -6.69 -2.82 -8.99
C PRO A 547 -5.41 -2.17 -9.56
N VAL A 548 -4.36 -2.09 -8.75
CA VAL A 548 -3.04 -1.60 -9.21
C VAL A 548 -2.23 -2.68 -9.92
N ALA A 549 -2.73 -3.91 -9.90
CA ALA A 549 -2.37 -4.99 -10.81
C ALA A 549 -3.52 -6.00 -10.84
N ARG A 550 -3.56 -6.86 -11.86
CA ARG A 550 -4.31 -8.11 -11.86
C ARG A 550 -3.43 -9.22 -12.41
N TYR A 551 -3.50 -10.40 -11.82
CA TYR A 551 -2.69 -11.54 -12.29
C TYR A 551 -3.34 -12.88 -12.00
N ILE A 552 -2.92 -13.87 -12.77
CA ILE A 552 -3.24 -15.29 -12.64
C ILE A 552 -1.96 -16.07 -12.85
N TRP A 553 -1.52 -16.77 -11.83
CA TRP A 553 -0.40 -17.70 -11.82
C TRP A 553 -0.92 -19.12 -12.05
N ASP A 554 -0.51 -19.72 -13.16
CA ASP A 554 -0.81 -21.10 -13.52
C ASP A 554 0.44 -21.96 -13.36
N LEU A 555 0.41 -22.85 -12.37
CA LEU A 555 1.51 -23.73 -12.02
C LEU A 555 1.52 -25.03 -12.84
N ASN A 556 0.43 -25.37 -13.54
CA ASN A 556 0.45 -26.47 -14.51
C ASN A 556 1.24 -26.09 -15.75
N ASP A 557 1.20 -24.80 -16.11
CA ASP A 557 1.89 -24.27 -17.26
C ASP A 557 2.09 -22.76 -17.09
N ARG A 558 3.32 -22.38 -16.77
CA ARG A 558 3.69 -20.97 -16.55
C ARG A 558 3.39 -20.09 -17.77
N GLN A 559 3.34 -20.64 -19.00
CA GLN A 559 2.95 -19.88 -20.21
C GLN A 559 1.46 -19.51 -20.23
N ARG A 560 0.62 -20.13 -19.40
CA ARG A 560 -0.79 -19.74 -19.20
C ARG A 560 -0.97 -18.67 -18.13
N SER A 561 0.10 -18.29 -17.44
CA SER A 561 0.06 -17.16 -16.50
C SER A 561 -0.20 -15.85 -17.22
N ARG A 562 -0.97 -14.96 -16.59
CA ARG A 562 -1.42 -13.69 -17.15
C ARG A 562 -1.31 -12.59 -16.11
N TRP A 563 -1.08 -11.36 -16.56
CA TRP A 563 -0.98 -10.19 -15.68
C TRP A 563 -1.25 -8.89 -16.42
N VAL A 564 -1.59 -7.82 -15.70
CA VAL A 564 -1.74 -6.47 -16.25
C VAL A 564 -1.59 -5.44 -15.13
N VAL A 565 -1.09 -4.25 -15.48
CA VAL A 565 -1.09 -3.05 -14.62
C VAL A 565 -1.95 -1.95 -15.24
N PRO A 566 -2.49 -0.99 -14.47
CA PRO A 566 -3.40 0.03 -15.01
C PRO A 566 -2.83 0.95 -16.08
N PHE A 567 -1.51 1.09 -16.18
CA PHE A 567 -0.87 2.06 -17.06
C PHE A 567 0.05 1.36 -18.07
N GLY A 568 1.32 1.18 -17.73
CA GLY A 568 2.31 0.51 -18.57
C GLY A 568 3.60 0.25 -17.80
N ALA A 569 4.58 -0.38 -18.47
CA ALA A 569 5.85 -0.76 -17.84
C ALA A 569 6.78 0.45 -17.59
N HIS A 570 6.60 1.56 -18.32
CA HIS A 570 7.51 2.71 -18.32
C HIS A 570 6.86 3.96 -17.69
N GLY A 571 7.67 4.82 -17.07
CA GLY A 571 7.21 6.04 -16.38
C GLY A 571 7.31 7.34 -17.19
N ASP A 572 8.04 7.33 -18.29
CA ASP A 572 8.15 8.46 -19.24
C ASP A 572 6.92 8.56 -20.15
N PRO A 573 6.19 9.70 -20.16
CA PRO A 573 5.05 9.94 -21.05
C PRO A 573 5.32 9.74 -22.54
N GLU A 574 6.56 9.93 -23.00
CA GLU A 574 6.93 9.76 -24.40
C GLU A 574 7.19 8.30 -24.78
N SER A 575 7.23 7.40 -23.80
CA SER A 575 7.38 5.96 -24.04
C SER A 575 6.10 5.36 -24.59
N PRO A 576 6.17 4.50 -25.63
CA PRO A 576 4.99 3.74 -26.07
C PRO A 576 4.43 2.84 -24.95
N HIS A 577 5.25 2.50 -23.94
CA HIS A 577 4.88 1.65 -22.81
C HIS A 577 4.45 2.43 -21.56
N PHE A 578 4.02 3.69 -21.72
CA PHE A 578 3.52 4.53 -20.63
C PHE A 578 2.07 4.19 -20.23
N LEU A 579 1.18 4.04 -21.23
CA LEU A 579 -0.26 3.76 -21.06
C LEU A 579 -0.77 2.60 -21.95
N ASP A 580 0.10 1.81 -22.55
CA ASP A 580 -0.29 0.74 -23.50
C ASP A 580 -1.10 -0.39 -22.88
N GLN A 581 -1.01 -0.60 -21.56
CA GLN A 581 -1.84 -1.57 -20.84
C GLN A 581 -3.18 -0.99 -20.36
N LEU A 582 -3.36 0.33 -20.33
CA LEU A 582 -4.58 0.98 -19.83
C LEU A 582 -5.87 0.47 -20.51
N PRO A 583 -5.96 0.32 -21.86
CA PRO A 583 -7.15 -0.23 -22.49
C PRO A 583 -7.42 -1.70 -22.13
N LEU A 584 -6.36 -2.49 -21.94
CA LEU A 584 -6.48 -3.89 -21.51
C LEU A 584 -6.97 -3.96 -20.07
N TRP A 585 -6.39 -3.14 -19.20
CA TRP A 585 -6.81 -3.04 -17.81
C TRP A 585 -8.25 -2.53 -17.69
N ALA A 586 -8.66 -1.51 -18.44
CA ALA A 586 -10.04 -1.02 -18.36
C ALA A 586 -11.06 -2.08 -18.82
N SER A 587 -10.73 -2.86 -19.85
CA SER A 587 -11.61 -3.91 -20.42
C SER A 587 -11.57 -5.25 -19.66
N GLY A 588 -10.61 -5.46 -18.77
CA GLY A 588 -10.40 -6.74 -18.08
C GLY A 588 -9.53 -7.75 -18.82
N SER A 589 -8.94 -7.35 -19.94
CA SER A 589 -7.95 -8.15 -20.66
C SER A 589 -6.64 -8.22 -19.88
N LEU A 590 -5.92 -9.33 -20.01
CA LEU A 590 -4.62 -9.56 -19.37
C LEU A 590 -3.53 -9.85 -20.41
N VAL A 591 -2.30 -9.42 -20.11
CA VAL A 591 -1.10 -9.69 -20.91
C VAL A 591 -0.54 -11.08 -20.56
N PRO A 592 -0.05 -11.88 -21.53
CA PRO A 592 0.67 -13.12 -21.24
C PRO A 592 1.98 -12.90 -20.47
N LEU A 593 2.29 -13.78 -19.52
CA LEU A 593 3.64 -13.89 -18.98
C LEU A 593 4.52 -14.62 -20.00
N THR A 594 5.36 -13.88 -20.70
CA THR A 594 6.29 -14.44 -21.69
C THR A 594 7.44 -15.16 -21.00
N THR A 595 7.49 -16.49 -21.11
CA THR A 595 8.51 -17.33 -20.45
C THR A 595 9.63 -17.80 -21.38
N ASP A 596 9.37 -17.85 -22.69
CA ASP A 596 10.35 -18.25 -23.69
C ASP A 596 11.32 -17.09 -24.00
N TRP A 597 12.60 -17.29 -23.75
CA TRP A 597 13.63 -16.27 -23.99
C TRP A 597 13.80 -15.94 -25.47
N ASP A 598 13.49 -16.86 -26.38
CA ASP A 598 13.64 -16.65 -27.82
C ASP A 598 12.53 -15.74 -28.39
N SER A 599 11.42 -15.58 -27.64
CA SER A 599 10.33 -14.66 -27.96
C SER A 599 10.56 -13.23 -27.44
N LEU A 600 11.62 -13.01 -26.65
CA LEU A 600 11.92 -11.71 -26.06
C LEU A 600 12.97 -10.95 -26.86
N VAL A 601 12.86 -9.62 -26.88
CA VAL A 601 13.80 -8.75 -27.58
C VAL A 601 14.94 -8.36 -26.65
N LEU A 602 16.18 -8.61 -27.06
CA LEU A 602 17.37 -8.19 -26.31
C LEU A 602 17.51 -6.66 -26.35
N ASP A 603 17.36 -6.00 -25.20
CA ASP A 603 17.55 -4.57 -25.03
C ASP A 603 18.98 -4.26 -24.61
N ARG A 604 19.78 -3.74 -25.55
CA ARG A 604 21.16 -3.31 -25.30
C ARG A 604 21.24 -1.87 -24.77
N SER A 605 20.19 -1.07 -24.95
CA SER A 605 20.20 0.36 -24.64
C SER A 605 20.38 0.65 -23.16
N VAL A 606 19.93 -0.25 -22.28
CA VAL A 606 20.09 -0.12 -20.83
C VAL A 606 21.54 -0.35 -20.41
N LEU A 607 22.24 -1.27 -21.06
CA LEU A 607 23.64 -1.58 -20.75
C LEU A 607 24.61 -0.58 -21.43
N ASP A 608 24.26 -0.08 -22.61
CA ASP A 608 25.14 0.77 -23.43
C ASP A 608 25.12 2.27 -23.03
N ARG A 609 24.13 2.71 -22.23
CA ARG A 609 23.92 4.13 -21.86
C ARG A 609 25.01 4.79 -20.98
N PHE A 610 26.22 4.23 -20.87
CA PHE A 610 27.35 4.80 -20.10
C PHE A 610 28.69 4.75 -20.86
N VAL A 611 28.77 5.50 -21.96
CA VAL A 611 30.00 6.19 -22.40
C VAL A 611 29.52 7.55 -22.92
N LEU A 612 30.08 8.66 -22.42
CA LEU A 612 29.66 10.09 -22.52
C LEU A 612 28.94 10.53 -21.22
N ASP A 613 29.36 11.53 -20.46
CA ASP A 613 30.31 12.61 -20.68
C ASP A 613 30.83 13.11 -19.31
N ARG A 614 32.15 13.11 -19.10
CA ARG A 614 32.81 13.65 -17.89
C ARG A 614 33.08 15.15 -18.00
N SER A 615 32.63 15.82 -19.08
CA SER A 615 32.97 17.23 -19.35
C SER A 615 31.91 18.26 -18.93
N VAL A 616 30.84 17.87 -18.23
CA VAL A 616 29.79 18.80 -17.76
C VAL A 616 29.78 18.99 -16.23
N LEU A 617 30.82 18.57 -15.51
CA LEU A 617 30.99 18.85 -14.07
C LEU A 617 32.23 19.73 -13.76
N GLU A 618 32.76 20.41 -14.77
CA GLU A 618 33.70 21.53 -14.62
C GLU A 618 33.14 22.74 -15.38
N GLU A 619 32.07 23.36 -14.87
CA GLU A 619 31.71 24.78 -15.02
C GLU A 619 30.26 25.04 -14.53
N SER A 620 30.09 25.23 -13.21
CA SER A 620 29.16 26.21 -12.60
C SER A 620 29.33 26.24 -11.09
#